data_AF-A0A3B3VA39-F1
#
_entry.id   AF-A0A3B3VA39-F1
#
_cell.length_a   1.000
_cell.length_b   1.000
_cell.length_c   1.000
_cell.angle_alpha   90.00
_cell.angle_beta   90.00
_cell.angle_gamma   90.00
#
_symmetry.space_group_name_H-M   'P 1'
#
loop_
_entity.id
_entity.type
_entity.pdbx_description
1 polymer ?
#
loop_
_entity_poly.entity_id
_entity_poly.type
_entity_poly.pdbx_seq_one_letter_code
_entity_poly.pdbx_strand_id
1 'polypeptide(L)'
;CSQRQEPETEQSCFWFHPGRLFGQDFQQLKEFCVSRRLKFIDDMFPPDRKSIGQGVLSPSDLARVVWLRPANPSFVLRGFSRFDFGQGVLVLEIWEVGGRCD
;
A
#
# COMPACT_ATOMS: atom_id res chain seq x y z
N CYS A 1 -13.26 17.00 -46.72
CA CYS A 1 -12.06 16.35 -46.17
C CYS A 1 -11.06 17.39 -45.70
N SER A 2 -11.19 17.82 -44.45
CA SER A 2 -10.09 18.48 -43.75
C SER A 2 -9.92 17.65 -42.47
N GLN A 3 -8.74 17.04 -42.36
CA GLN A 3 -8.35 16.24 -41.20
C GLN A 3 -8.36 17.18 -40.00
N ARG A 4 -9.29 16.96 -39.06
CA ARG A 4 -9.26 17.62 -37.77
C ARG A 4 -8.25 16.81 -36.94
N GLN A 5 -7.05 17.33 -36.77
CA GLN A 5 -6.05 16.76 -35.87
C GLN A 5 -6.58 16.98 -34.44
N GLU A 6 -6.95 15.90 -33.75
CA GLU A 6 -7.32 15.96 -32.34
C GLU A 6 -6.09 16.39 -31.51
N PRO A 7 -6.22 17.37 -30.59
CA PRO A 7 -5.10 17.82 -29.78
C PRO A 7 -4.66 16.75 -28.78
N GLU A 8 -3.34 16.59 -28.62
CA GLU A 8 -2.68 15.64 -27.71
C GLU A 8 -2.90 16.01 -26.23
N THR A 9 -4.13 15.92 -25.73
CA THR A 9 -4.45 16.17 -24.30
C THR A 9 -4.82 14.89 -23.53
N GLU A 10 -4.65 13.70 -24.13
CA GLU A 10 -4.76 12.41 -23.43
C GLU A 10 -3.45 11.93 -22.77
N GLN A 11 -2.41 12.76 -22.70
CA GLN A 11 -1.11 12.39 -22.12
C GLN A 11 -1.04 12.46 -20.58
N SER A 12 -2.18 12.62 -19.89
CA SER A 12 -2.21 12.80 -18.43
C SER A 12 -2.28 11.48 -17.64
N CYS A 13 -2.77 10.37 -18.22
CA CYS A 13 -2.87 9.07 -17.52
C CYS A 13 -1.74 8.07 -17.85
N PHE A 14 -0.69 8.50 -18.55
CA PHE A 14 0.46 7.64 -18.92
C PHE A 14 1.41 7.30 -17.75
N TRP A 15 1.22 7.87 -16.57
CA TRP A 15 2.06 7.57 -15.40
C TRP A 15 1.61 6.35 -14.58
N PHE A 16 0.42 5.81 -14.86
CA PHE A 16 -0.09 4.63 -14.16
C PHE A 16 -0.02 3.42 -15.10
N HIS A 17 1.12 2.73 -15.09
CA HIS A 17 1.21 1.41 -15.69
C HIS A 17 0.69 0.39 -14.65
N PRO A 18 -0.46 -0.26 -14.86
CA PRO A 18 -0.94 -1.27 -13.95
C PRO A 18 0.09 -2.41 -13.90
N GLY A 19 0.78 -2.53 -12.77
CA GLY A 19 1.88 -3.50 -12.57
C GLY A 19 3.28 -2.89 -12.45
N ARG A 20 3.44 -1.59 -12.70
CA ARG A 20 4.72 -0.90 -12.53
C ARG A 20 4.54 0.47 -11.87
N LEU A 21 5.01 0.60 -10.63
CA LEU A 21 4.95 1.83 -9.84
C LEU A 21 6.36 2.21 -9.40
N PHE A 22 6.77 3.46 -9.54
CA PHE A 22 8.15 3.92 -9.26
C PHE A 22 9.24 3.06 -9.91
N GLY A 23 8.95 2.51 -11.11
CA GLY A 23 9.85 1.59 -11.81
C GLY A 23 9.93 0.17 -11.22
N GLN A 24 9.24 -0.11 -10.11
CA GLN A 24 9.17 -1.43 -9.50
C GLN A 24 8.18 -2.32 -10.28
N ASP A 25 8.66 -3.48 -10.75
CA ASP A 25 7.85 -4.51 -11.40
C ASP A 25 7.77 -5.76 -10.50
N PHE A 26 6.55 -6.18 -10.17
CA PHE A 26 6.34 -7.27 -9.23
C PHE A 26 6.98 -8.59 -9.68
N GLN A 27 6.87 -8.93 -10.96
CA GLN A 27 7.36 -10.21 -11.46
C GLN A 27 8.88 -10.25 -11.40
N GLN A 28 9.55 -9.18 -11.85
CA GLN A 28 11.01 -9.06 -11.81
C GLN A 28 11.53 -9.12 -10.36
N LEU A 29 10.91 -8.37 -9.45
CA LEU A 29 11.30 -8.35 -8.03
C LEU A 29 11.09 -9.70 -7.35
N LYS A 30 9.98 -10.37 -7.64
CA LYS A 30 9.67 -11.71 -7.12
C LYS A 30 10.70 -12.73 -7.60
N GLU A 31 11.00 -12.77 -8.89
CA GLU A 31 11.98 -13.70 -9.48
C GLU A 31 13.38 -13.48 -8.89
N PHE A 32 13.80 -12.23 -8.75
CA PHE A 32 15.07 -11.87 -8.10
C PHE A 32 15.14 -12.38 -6.65
N CYS A 33 14.10 -12.13 -5.85
CA CYS A 33 14.08 -12.54 -4.44
C CYS A 33 14.03 -14.06 -4.29
N VAL A 34 13.16 -14.74 -5.04
CA VAL A 34 12.96 -16.19 -4.95
C VAL A 34 14.21 -16.94 -5.40
N SER A 35 14.81 -16.56 -6.53
CA SER A 35 16.02 -17.22 -7.05
C SER A 35 17.21 -17.12 -6.08
N ARG A 36 17.28 -16.03 -5.30
CA ARG A 36 18.35 -15.77 -4.34
C ARG A 36 18.00 -16.12 -2.89
N ARG A 37 16.80 -16.66 -2.64
CA ARG A 37 16.27 -16.95 -1.29
C ARG A 37 16.30 -15.73 -0.36
N LEU A 38 16.04 -14.55 -0.92
CA LEU A 38 15.96 -13.29 -0.20
C LEU A 38 14.52 -12.94 0.16
N LYS A 39 14.36 -12.18 1.24
CA LYS A 39 13.09 -11.51 1.55
C LYS A 39 13.13 -10.11 0.95
N PHE A 40 12.09 -9.75 0.21
CA PHE A 40 11.97 -8.41 -0.38
C PHE A 40 11.90 -7.34 0.72
N ILE A 41 12.71 -6.30 0.58
CA ILE A 41 12.66 -5.05 1.35
C ILE A 41 12.35 -3.95 0.34
N ASP A 42 11.35 -3.13 0.65
CA ASP A 42 10.93 -2.06 -0.25
C ASP A 42 11.75 -0.80 0.05
N ASP A 43 12.68 -0.46 -0.85
CA ASP A 43 13.50 0.74 -0.71
C ASP A 43 12.70 2.03 -0.98
N MET A 44 11.58 1.94 -1.70
CA MET A 44 10.68 3.08 -1.96
C MET A 44 9.76 3.35 -0.77
N PHE A 45 9.52 2.33 0.06
CA PHE A 45 8.71 2.42 1.27
C PHE A 45 9.37 1.64 2.42
N PRO A 46 10.49 2.14 2.96
CA PRO A 46 11.33 1.39 3.89
C PRO A 46 10.61 1.15 5.22
N PRO A 47 10.94 0.06 5.94
CA PRO A 47 10.38 -0.20 7.27
C PRO A 47 11.02 0.69 8.33
N ASP A 48 10.87 2.01 8.20
CA ASP A 48 11.39 3.01 9.13
C ASP A 48 10.33 4.07 9.49
N ARG A 49 10.71 5.03 10.34
CA ARG A 49 9.81 6.06 10.87
C ARG A 49 9.24 6.98 9.79
N LYS A 50 9.90 7.12 8.63
CA LYS A 50 9.46 8.01 7.54
C LYS A 50 8.22 7.45 6.85
N SER A 51 8.13 6.12 6.73
CA SER A 51 6.99 5.44 6.11
C SER A 51 5.71 5.44 6.96
N ILE A 52 5.82 5.78 8.24
CA ILE A 52 4.65 5.93 9.14
C ILE A 52 3.98 7.30 8.93
N GLY A 53 4.75 8.31 8.51
CA GLY A 53 4.27 9.69 8.37
C GLY A 53 4.50 10.55 9.61
N GLN A 54 4.63 11.84 9.40
CA GLN A 54 4.86 12.81 10.47
C GLN A 54 3.54 13.11 11.21
N GLY A 55 3.58 13.11 12.55
CA GLY A 55 2.43 13.47 13.38
C GLY A 55 1.36 12.38 13.55
N VAL A 56 1.51 11.22 12.90
CA VAL A 56 0.57 10.09 13.02
C VAL A 56 0.63 9.44 14.40
N LEU A 57 1.83 9.33 14.97
CA LEU A 57 2.06 8.75 16.29
C LEU A 57 2.80 9.74 17.20
N SER A 58 2.55 9.62 18.51
CA SER A 58 3.37 10.31 19.52
C SER A 58 4.83 9.85 19.41
N PRO A 59 5.82 10.69 19.78
CA PRO A 59 7.23 10.29 19.75
C PRO A 59 7.53 9.01 20.55
N SER A 60 6.82 8.81 21.67
CA SER A 60 6.94 7.62 22.53
C SER A 60 6.39 6.36 21.87
N ASP A 61 5.25 6.45 21.19
CA ASP A 61 4.68 5.28 20.47
C ASP A 61 5.52 4.95 19.24
N LEU A 62 5.94 5.97 18.50
CA LEU A 62 6.80 5.82 17.34
C LEU A 62 8.14 5.16 17.69
N ALA A 63 8.71 5.44 18.87
CA ALA A 63 9.94 4.81 19.35
C ALA A 63 9.79 3.32 19.67
N ARG A 64 8.56 2.82 19.84
CA ARG A 64 8.25 1.42 20.17
C ARG A 64 7.87 0.58 18.96
N VAL A 65 7.75 1.19 17.77
CA VAL A 65 7.32 0.48 16.56
C VAL A 65 8.39 -0.52 16.14
N VAL A 66 7.95 -1.76 15.89
CA VAL A 66 8.76 -2.84 15.33
C VAL A 66 8.06 -3.36 14.07
N TRP A 67 8.80 -3.46 12.98
CA TRP A 67 8.30 -3.98 11.71
C TRP A 67 8.42 -5.50 11.69
N LEU A 68 7.27 -6.19 11.60
CA LEU A 68 7.20 -7.65 11.62
C LEU A 68 6.62 -8.18 10.31
N ARG A 69 7.05 -9.38 9.93
CA ARG A 69 6.39 -10.16 8.88
C ARG A 69 5.44 -11.18 9.52
N PRO A 70 4.27 -11.46 8.93
CA PRO A 70 3.40 -12.50 9.43
C PRO A 70 4.11 -13.85 9.53
N ALA A 71 3.91 -14.57 10.64
CA ALA A 71 4.38 -15.94 10.82
C ALA A 71 3.30 -16.92 10.34
N ASN A 72 3.63 -17.79 9.39
CA ASN A 72 2.71 -18.76 8.77
C ASN A 72 1.38 -18.16 8.25
N PRO A 73 1.43 -17.14 7.36
CA PRO A 73 0.21 -16.48 6.91
C PRO A 73 -0.56 -17.23 5.83
N SER A 74 -1.87 -17.04 5.83
CA SER A 74 -2.72 -17.21 4.65
C SER A 74 -2.95 -15.85 4.00
N PHE A 75 -2.60 -15.69 2.71
CA PHE A 75 -2.76 -14.41 2.02
C PHE A 75 -4.22 -14.11 1.67
N VAL A 76 -4.95 -15.13 1.20
CA VAL A 76 -6.40 -15.08 0.93
C VAL A 76 -7.01 -16.33 1.53
N LEU A 77 -8.00 -16.14 2.40
CA LEU A 77 -8.73 -17.23 3.05
C LEU A 77 -10.22 -17.10 2.73
N ARG A 78 -10.83 -18.19 2.24
CA ARG A 78 -12.25 -18.21 1.91
C ARG A 78 -13.08 -18.38 3.19
N GLY A 79 -14.30 -17.85 3.17
CA GLY A 79 -15.27 -17.99 4.27
C GLY A 79 -15.12 -16.96 5.40
N PHE A 80 -14.23 -15.98 5.26
CA PHE A 80 -14.12 -14.85 6.16
C PHE A 80 -15.14 -13.77 5.77
N SER A 81 -15.73 -13.16 6.79
CA SER A 81 -16.70 -12.09 6.68
C SER A 81 -16.03 -10.72 6.74
N ARG A 82 -16.73 -9.69 6.26
CA ARG A 82 -16.35 -8.28 6.44
C ARG A 82 -16.25 -7.87 7.91
N PHE A 83 -16.82 -8.64 8.83
CA PHE A 83 -16.75 -8.40 10.27
C PHE A 83 -15.47 -8.94 10.93
N ASP A 84 -14.66 -9.71 10.20
CA ASP A 84 -13.38 -10.22 10.72
C ASP A 84 -12.24 -9.19 10.58
N PHE A 85 -12.51 -8.02 10.02
CA PHE A 85 -11.55 -6.91 9.92
C PHE A 85 -11.65 -6.01 11.15
N GLY A 86 -10.55 -5.92 11.91
CA GLY A 86 -10.41 -5.00 13.04
C GLY A 86 -9.49 -3.83 12.71
N GLN A 87 -9.81 -2.64 13.20
CA GLN A 87 -8.93 -1.47 13.15
C GLN A 87 -7.79 -1.60 14.17
N GLY A 88 -6.58 -1.20 13.78
CA GLY A 88 -5.44 -1.15 14.70
C GLY A 88 -5.61 -0.05 15.76
N VAL A 89 -5.12 -0.30 16.98
CA VAL A 89 -5.35 0.57 18.15
C VAL A 89 -4.72 1.97 18.03
N LEU A 90 -3.61 2.09 17.29
CA LEU A 90 -2.79 3.30 17.27
C LEU A 90 -3.11 4.28 16.14
N VAL A 91 -3.81 3.84 15.09
CA VAL A 91 -4.18 4.69 13.96
C VAL A 91 -5.70 4.89 14.01
N LEU A 92 -6.11 5.95 14.70
CA LEU A 92 -7.51 6.40 14.71
C LEU A 92 -7.69 7.40 13.56
N GLU A 93 -8.03 6.92 12.37
CA GLU A 93 -8.84 7.71 11.44
C GLU A 93 -10.25 7.12 11.44
N ILE A 94 -11.04 7.47 12.46
CA ILE A 94 -12.48 7.35 12.36
C ILE A 94 -12.92 8.53 11.50
N TRP A 95 -13.13 8.32 10.20
CA TRP A 95 -14.10 9.15 9.50
C TRP A 95 -15.43 8.81 10.16
N GLU A 96 -16.03 9.75 10.89
CA GLU A 96 -17.36 9.55 11.46
C GLU A 96 -18.28 9.01 10.37
N VAL A 97 -18.65 7.73 10.44
CA VAL A 97 -19.82 7.23 9.70
C VAL A 97 -21.03 7.65 10.51
N GLY A 98 -21.24 8.97 10.59
CA GLY A 98 -22.36 9.61 11.25
C GLY A 98 -23.62 9.45 10.41
N GLY A 99 -24.25 8.28 10.50
CA GLY A 99 -25.65 8.08 10.15
C GLY A 99 -26.43 7.84 11.43
N ARG A 100 -27.00 8.90 12.01
CA ARG A 100 -27.99 8.78 13.07
C ARG A 100 -29.24 8.15 12.44
N CYS A 101 -29.51 6.90 12.74
CA CYS A 101 -30.82 6.30 12.46
C CYS A 101 -31.75 6.75 13.59
N ASP A 102 -32.60 7.74 13.31
CA ASP A 102 -33.91 7.85 13.97
C ASP A 102 -34.89 6.89 13.24
#